data_AF-A0A7X7RTM7-F1
#
_entry.id   AF-A0A7X7RTM7-F1
#
_cell.length_a   1.000
_cell.length_b   1.000
_cell.length_c   1.000
_cell.angle_alpha   90.00
_cell.angle_beta   90.00
_cell.angle_gamma   90.00
#
_symmetry.space_group_name_H-M   'P 1'
#
loop_
_entity.id
_entity.type
_entity.pdbx_description
1 polymer ?
#
loop_
_entity_poly.entity_id
_entity_poly.type
_entity_poly.pdbx_seq_one_letter_code
_entity_poly.pdbx_strand_id
1 'polypeptide(L)'
;EDWETIVNKIRNGLAHEISGSDTDYLEACTKSSDSSITRAQPYSKIPAKPRAFALKASYIRTIVDNALDAQAIIREKDEQNLSLERLVDYRIDSYIGFTDKELCDRLGIDYQPDNKSLWVKLTYRMLGITNNKSSEFVKANITVRSIRKEANGRIIESMSLTPFEFKELVAEEWERSKLYNYLEETRFLFVVFESDGEDYRLKGCAFWNMPAQLLEGEVRRGWEAIRGVVLTGVQFESKVDENGHISYSNNFPKKRDNAVIHIRPHAQTSAYRFLDGRTVGNVERDASELPDGQWMTKQSFWLNNDFIYSQIIELGL
;
A
#
# COMPACT_ATOMS: atom_id res chain seq x y z
N GLU A 1 18.70 -4.78 16.31
CA GLU A 1 17.67 -3.92 15.71
C GLU A 1 16.27 -4.55 15.71
N ASP A 2 15.84 -5.37 14.74
CA ASP A 2 14.45 -5.88 14.68
C ASP A 2 13.90 -6.45 16.00
N TRP A 3 14.66 -7.35 16.63
CA TRP A 3 14.29 -7.93 17.92
C TRP A 3 14.14 -6.85 19.01
N GLU A 4 15.02 -5.85 19.01
CA GLU A 4 14.98 -4.75 19.97
C GLU A 4 13.79 -3.84 19.73
N THR A 5 13.44 -3.55 18.47
CA THR A 5 12.22 -2.81 18.09
C THR A 5 10.97 -3.49 18.67
N ILE A 6 10.84 -4.80 18.45
CA ILE A 6 9.71 -5.59 18.98
C ILE A 6 9.70 -5.57 20.52
N VAL A 7 10.85 -5.82 21.15
CA VAL A 7 10.95 -5.86 22.62
C VAL A 7 10.71 -4.49 23.25
N ASN A 8 11.11 -3.41 22.60
CA ASN A 8 10.87 -2.05 23.09
C ASN A 8 9.37 -1.70 23.03
N LYS A 9 8.64 -2.09 21.98
CA LYS A 9 7.16 -1.97 21.98
C LYS A 9 6.53 -2.71 23.17
N ILE A 10 7.00 -3.92 23.48
CA ILE A 10 6.50 -4.68 24.64
C ILE A 10 6.81 -3.93 25.94
N ARG A 11 8.05 -3.46 26.14
CA ARG A 11 8.48 -2.71 27.33
C ARG A 11 7.70 -1.41 27.53
N ASN A 12 7.24 -0.80 26.44
CA ASN A 12 6.43 0.42 26.47
C ASN A 12 4.92 0.15 26.64
N GLY A 13 4.49 -1.11 26.81
CA GLY A 13 3.07 -1.47 26.95
C GLY A 13 2.28 -1.44 25.63
N LEU A 14 3.00 -1.47 24.50
CA LEU A 14 2.46 -1.38 23.14
C LEU A 14 2.52 -2.72 22.40
N ALA A 15 2.51 -3.85 23.11
CA ALA A 15 2.56 -5.17 22.46
C ALA A 15 1.34 -5.44 21.55
N HIS A 16 0.20 -4.84 21.89
CA HIS A 16 -1.03 -4.88 21.11
C HIS A 16 -0.95 -4.08 19.79
N GLU A 17 0.06 -3.23 19.62
CA GLU A 17 0.29 -2.41 18.42
C GLU A 17 1.44 -2.95 17.55
N ILE A 18 1.99 -4.10 17.90
CA ILE A 18 3.02 -4.76 17.09
C ILE A 18 2.38 -5.17 15.76
N SER A 19 3.10 -4.99 14.66
CA SER A 19 2.77 -5.40 13.30
C SER A 19 4.00 -6.04 12.64
N GLY A 20 3.81 -6.96 11.70
CA GLY A 20 4.91 -7.57 10.94
C GLY A 20 5.73 -6.55 10.14
N SER A 21 5.11 -5.46 9.74
CA SER A 21 5.70 -4.31 9.05
C SER A 21 6.59 -3.40 9.92
N ASP A 22 6.61 -3.56 11.26
CA ASP A 22 7.39 -2.69 12.16
C ASP A 22 8.91 -2.87 12.04
N THR A 23 9.34 -3.99 11.48
CA THR A 23 10.73 -4.43 11.42
C THR A 23 11.12 -4.77 9.99
N ASP A 24 12.42 -4.98 9.75
CA ASP A 24 12.92 -5.23 8.40
C ASP A 24 12.84 -6.72 8.05
N TYR A 25 13.49 -7.62 8.80
CA TYR A 25 13.63 -9.03 8.40
C TYR A 25 13.04 -10.03 9.39
N LEU A 26 13.15 -9.75 10.70
CA LEU A 26 12.54 -10.53 11.77
C LEU A 26 11.24 -9.86 12.21
N GLU A 27 10.12 -10.52 11.96
CA GLU A 27 8.80 -10.05 12.36
C GLU A 27 8.24 -10.79 13.58
N ALA A 28 7.17 -10.25 14.16
CA ALA A 28 6.38 -10.92 15.18
C ALA A 28 4.98 -11.21 14.62
N CYS A 29 4.82 -12.28 13.84
CA CYS A 29 3.55 -12.62 13.18
C CYS A 29 2.49 -13.12 14.18
N THR A 30 1.21 -12.90 13.90
CA THR A 30 0.11 -13.40 14.75
C THR A 30 -0.02 -14.92 14.65
N LYS A 31 -0.32 -15.59 15.78
CA LYS A 31 -0.52 -17.05 15.85
C LYS A 31 -1.98 -17.49 15.84
N SER A 32 -2.91 -16.55 15.79
CA SER A 32 -4.35 -16.81 15.81
C SER A 32 -5.05 -15.92 14.80
N SER A 33 -5.89 -16.52 13.97
CA SER A 33 -6.86 -15.79 13.13
C SER A 33 -8.11 -15.40 13.90
N ASP A 34 -8.35 -15.99 15.07
CA ASP A 34 -9.43 -15.55 15.96
C ASP A 34 -8.96 -14.34 16.79
N SER A 35 -9.57 -13.19 16.53
CA SER A 35 -9.29 -11.91 17.22
C SER A 35 -9.67 -11.91 18.70
N SER A 36 -10.53 -12.84 19.15
CA SER A 36 -10.85 -13.00 20.57
C SER A 36 -9.72 -13.65 21.37
N ILE A 37 -8.82 -14.38 20.69
CA ILE A 37 -7.68 -15.03 21.33
C ILE A 37 -6.59 -13.99 21.57
N THR A 38 -6.44 -13.62 22.83
CA THR A 38 -5.44 -12.64 23.28
C THR A 38 -4.61 -13.17 24.45
N ARG A 39 -3.56 -12.43 24.81
CA ARG A 39 -2.67 -12.69 25.94
C ARG A 39 -2.44 -11.38 26.70
N ALA A 40 -2.23 -11.50 28.01
CA ALA A 40 -1.80 -10.36 28.82
C ALA A 40 -0.39 -9.92 28.39
N GLN A 41 -0.11 -8.62 28.53
CA GLN A 41 1.22 -8.04 28.33
C GLN A 41 1.69 -7.36 29.63
N PRO A 42 3.00 -7.28 29.88
CA PRO A 42 3.53 -6.90 31.20
C PRO A 42 3.26 -5.45 31.61
N TYR A 43 3.19 -4.51 30.66
CA TYR A 43 3.16 -3.07 30.95
C TYR A 43 1.89 -2.36 30.44
N SER A 44 0.81 -3.09 30.15
CA SER A 44 -0.47 -2.51 29.76
C SER A 44 -1.63 -3.44 30.13
N LYS A 45 -2.80 -2.85 30.39
CA LYS A 45 -4.04 -3.59 30.63
C LYS A 45 -4.71 -4.06 29.34
N ILE A 46 -4.35 -3.47 28.21
CA ILE A 46 -4.89 -3.85 26.90
C ILE A 46 -4.27 -5.21 26.54
N PRO A 47 -5.05 -6.26 26.30
CA PRO A 47 -4.49 -7.54 25.90
C PRO A 47 -3.97 -7.49 24.45
N ALA A 48 -2.99 -8.31 24.12
CA ALA A 48 -2.37 -8.37 22.79
C ALA A 48 -2.63 -9.71 22.11
N LYS A 49 -2.65 -9.75 20.78
CA LYS A 49 -2.70 -11.01 20.04
C LYS A 49 -1.44 -11.85 20.34
N PRO A 50 -1.55 -13.17 20.49
CA PRO A 50 -0.38 -14.03 20.61
C PRO A 50 0.44 -13.93 19.32
N ARG A 51 1.74 -13.66 19.45
CA ARG A 51 2.67 -13.53 18.33
C ARG A 51 3.84 -14.50 18.47
N ALA A 52 4.50 -14.81 17.36
CA ALA A 52 5.74 -15.57 17.32
C ALA A 52 6.76 -14.88 16.42
N PHE A 53 8.04 -15.04 16.75
CA PHE A 53 9.10 -14.56 15.87
C PHE A 53 9.13 -15.41 14.59
N ALA A 54 9.19 -14.73 13.45
CA ALA A 54 9.35 -15.34 12.14
C ALA A 54 10.28 -14.48 11.27
N LEU A 55 10.93 -15.11 10.29
CA LEU A 55 11.58 -14.36 9.22
C LEU A 55 10.53 -14.03 8.16
N LYS A 56 10.52 -12.79 7.67
CA LYS A 56 9.54 -12.37 6.66
C LYS A 56 9.58 -13.30 5.45
N ALA A 57 8.40 -13.63 4.93
CA ALA A 57 8.30 -14.46 3.73
C ALA A 57 9.07 -13.86 2.55
N SER A 58 9.08 -12.53 2.44
CA SER A 58 9.87 -11.79 1.45
C SER A 58 11.37 -12.06 1.57
N TYR A 59 11.91 -12.06 2.78
CA TYR A 59 13.30 -12.38 3.06
C TYR A 59 13.63 -13.83 2.67
N ILE A 60 12.81 -14.79 3.09
CA ILE A 60 13.00 -16.21 2.75
C ILE A 60 12.97 -16.45 1.24
N ARG A 61 12.01 -15.84 0.53
CA ARG A 61 11.94 -15.91 -0.95
C ARG A 61 13.25 -15.46 -1.59
N THR A 62 13.87 -14.39 -1.08
CA THR A 62 15.15 -13.90 -1.62
C THR A 62 16.30 -14.91 -1.51
N ILE A 63 16.28 -15.76 -0.47
CA ILE A 63 17.29 -16.81 -0.25
C ILE A 63 17.03 -17.99 -1.19
N VAL A 64 15.76 -18.39 -1.34
CA VAL A 64 15.38 -19.55 -2.15
C VAL A 64 15.58 -19.26 -3.64
N ASP A 65 15.17 -18.08 -4.09
CA ASP A 65 15.12 -17.78 -5.52
C ASP A 65 16.51 -17.47 -6.11
N ASN A 66 17.54 -17.20 -5.28
CA ASN A 66 18.96 -16.95 -5.63
C ASN A 66 19.24 -15.98 -6.80
N ALA A 67 18.22 -15.34 -7.36
CA ALA A 67 18.24 -14.63 -8.63
C ALA A 67 17.21 -13.50 -8.64
N LEU A 68 17.25 -12.65 -7.61
CA LEU A 68 16.55 -11.38 -7.70
C LEU A 68 17.39 -10.44 -8.56
N ASP A 69 16.80 -9.95 -9.65
CA ASP A 69 17.24 -8.75 -10.40
C ASP A 69 17.07 -7.49 -9.53
N ALA A 70 17.53 -7.53 -8.28
CA ALA A 70 17.42 -6.46 -7.30
C ALA A 70 18.83 -5.99 -6.95
N GLN A 71 19.08 -4.69 -7.07
CA GLN A 71 20.36 -4.08 -6.78
C GLN A 71 20.46 -3.81 -5.27
N ALA A 72 21.58 -4.15 -4.64
CA ALA A 72 21.85 -3.74 -3.26
C ALA A 72 22.18 -2.24 -3.18
N ILE A 73 21.82 -1.60 -2.08
CA ILE A 73 22.24 -0.23 -1.81
C ILE A 73 23.72 -0.27 -1.41
N ILE A 74 24.58 0.21 -2.31
CA ILE A 74 26.03 0.26 -2.06
C ILE A 74 26.28 1.35 -1.02
N ARG A 75 26.70 0.94 0.18
CA ARG A 75 27.00 1.84 1.31
C ARG A 75 28.42 2.38 1.24
N GLU A 76 28.59 3.66 1.50
CA GLU A 76 29.88 4.31 1.71
C GLU A 76 30.45 3.98 3.11
N LYS A 77 31.66 4.45 3.41
CA LYS A 77 32.41 4.05 4.62
C LYS A 77 31.74 4.54 5.92
N ASP A 78 31.21 5.75 5.90
CA ASP A 78 30.48 6.39 7.00
C ASP A 78 29.03 5.87 7.15
N GLU A 79 28.49 5.23 6.11
CA GLU A 79 27.14 4.66 6.09
C GLU A 79 27.04 3.22 6.61
N GLN A 80 28.17 2.55 6.89
CA GLN A 80 28.21 1.12 7.23
C GLN A 80 27.41 0.76 8.49
N ASN A 81 27.35 1.68 9.46
CA ASN A 81 26.69 1.46 10.75
C ASN A 81 25.26 2.02 10.79
N LEU A 82 24.78 2.65 9.72
CA LEU A 82 23.40 3.17 9.67
C LEU A 82 22.42 1.99 9.57
N SER A 83 21.28 2.07 10.25
CA SER A 83 20.17 1.19 9.91
C SER A 83 19.67 1.48 8.50
N LEU A 84 18.87 0.58 7.92
CA LEU A 84 18.29 0.80 6.59
C LEU A 84 17.49 2.11 6.54
N GLU A 85 16.70 2.36 7.59
CA GLU A 85 15.89 3.57 7.71
C GLU A 85 16.75 4.84 7.74
N ARG A 86 17.77 4.88 8.61
CA ARG A 86 18.65 6.05 8.73
C ARG A 86 19.48 6.29 7.48
N LEU A 87 19.84 5.24 6.75
CA LEU A 87 20.51 5.36 5.45
C LEU A 87 19.59 6.03 4.41
N VAL A 88 18.34 5.59 4.34
CA VAL A 88 17.36 6.13 3.39
C VAL A 88 17.08 7.60 3.69
N ASP A 89 16.82 7.95 4.96
CA ASP A 89 16.64 9.33 5.39
C ASP A 89 17.86 10.18 5.02
N TYR A 90 19.07 9.74 5.43
CA TYR A 90 20.32 10.47 5.16
C TYR A 90 20.51 10.79 3.68
N ARG A 91 20.26 9.82 2.80
CA ARG A 91 20.40 10.01 1.35
C ARG A 91 19.32 10.93 0.79
N ILE A 92 18.05 10.70 1.12
CA ILE A 92 16.94 11.51 0.58
C ILE A 92 16.99 12.94 1.12
N ASP A 93 17.37 13.14 2.39
CA ASP A 93 17.48 14.46 3.02
C ASP A 93 18.47 15.38 2.30
N SER A 94 19.54 14.80 1.72
CA SER A 94 20.54 15.55 0.93
C SER A 94 19.96 16.21 -0.34
N TYR A 95 18.76 15.79 -0.75
CA TYR A 95 18.05 16.27 -1.93
C TYR A 95 16.79 17.11 -1.59
N ILE A 96 16.51 17.37 -0.30
CA ILE A 96 15.33 18.18 0.08
C ILE A 96 15.44 19.58 -0.52
N GLY A 97 14.32 20.07 -1.07
CA GLY A 97 14.20 21.40 -1.66
C GLY A 97 14.52 21.49 -3.15
N PHE A 98 15.24 20.51 -3.72
CA PHE A 98 15.47 20.43 -5.16
C PHE A 98 14.17 20.16 -5.91
N THR A 99 14.03 20.77 -7.09
CA THR A 99 12.92 20.49 -8.00
C THR A 99 13.10 19.14 -8.69
N ASP A 100 12.00 18.56 -9.14
CA ASP A 100 11.98 17.39 -10.03
C ASP A 100 12.88 17.53 -11.26
N LYS A 101 12.93 18.72 -11.88
CA LYS A 101 13.87 19.04 -12.97
C LYS A 101 15.33 18.97 -12.51
N GLU A 102 15.67 19.66 -11.42
CA GLU A 102 17.04 19.66 -10.87
C GLU A 102 17.49 18.26 -10.46
N LEU A 103 16.59 17.47 -9.89
CA LEU A 103 16.84 16.07 -9.55
C LEU A 103 17.08 15.22 -10.80
N CYS A 104 16.26 15.40 -11.84
CA CYS A 104 16.44 14.71 -13.12
C CYS A 104 17.82 15.00 -13.72
N ASP A 105 18.21 16.27 -13.78
CA ASP A 105 19.50 16.69 -14.32
C ASP A 105 20.67 16.10 -13.50
N ARG A 106 20.60 16.21 -12.17
CA ARG A 106 21.65 15.71 -11.26
C ARG A 106 21.77 14.19 -11.27
N LEU A 107 20.68 13.47 -11.48
CA LEU A 107 20.62 12.01 -11.45
C LEU A 107 20.69 11.37 -12.85
N GLY A 108 20.84 12.18 -13.91
CA GLY A 108 20.92 11.72 -15.30
C GLY A 108 19.64 11.00 -15.75
N ILE A 109 18.47 11.54 -15.43
CA ILE A 109 17.16 10.99 -15.81
C ILE A 109 16.49 11.95 -16.79
N ASP A 110 15.93 11.43 -17.87
CA ASP A 110 15.08 12.23 -18.76
C ASP A 110 13.83 12.71 -18.03
N TYR A 111 13.60 14.04 -18.04
CA TYR A 111 12.44 14.63 -17.40
C TYR A 111 11.14 14.30 -18.16
N GLN A 112 10.26 13.54 -17.50
CA GLN A 112 8.98 13.07 -18.03
C GLN A 112 7.86 13.22 -16.97
N PRO A 113 7.41 14.44 -16.67
CA PRO A 113 6.52 14.71 -15.52
C PRO A 113 5.15 14.01 -15.60
N ASP A 114 4.66 13.75 -16.81
CA ASP A 114 3.41 13.01 -17.06
C ASP A 114 3.55 11.51 -16.78
N ASN A 115 4.78 11.00 -16.79
CA ASN A 115 5.07 9.61 -16.49
C ASN A 115 5.16 9.40 -14.97
N LYS A 116 4.11 8.82 -14.37
CA LYS A 116 4.07 8.54 -12.93
C LYS A 116 5.24 7.71 -12.41
N SER A 117 5.90 6.91 -13.26
CA SER A 117 7.08 6.14 -12.85
C SER A 117 8.32 7.01 -12.61
N LEU A 118 8.37 8.25 -13.10
CA LEU A 118 9.48 9.18 -12.88
C LEU A 118 9.75 9.38 -11.38
N TRP A 119 8.71 9.65 -10.60
CA TRP A 119 8.83 9.96 -9.18
C TRP A 119 9.41 8.81 -8.34
N VAL A 120 8.98 7.59 -8.66
CA VAL A 120 9.54 6.37 -8.07
C VAL A 120 10.99 6.17 -8.54
N LYS A 121 11.29 6.42 -9.82
CA LYS A 121 12.65 6.33 -10.37
C LYS A 121 13.61 7.31 -9.70
N LEU A 122 13.18 8.55 -9.46
CA LEU A 122 13.94 9.56 -8.71
C LEU A 122 14.30 9.06 -7.31
N THR A 123 13.32 8.48 -6.60
CA THR A 123 13.56 7.87 -5.28
C THR A 123 14.67 6.83 -5.33
N TYR A 124 14.58 5.87 -6.25
CA TYR A 124 15.62 4.85 -6.37
C TYR A 124 16.98 5.42 -6.76
N ARG A 125 17.02 6.43 -7.64
CA ARG A 125 18.28 7.08 -8.04
C ARG A 125 18.95 7.84 -6.91
N MET A 126 18.19 8.51 -6.05
CA MET A 126 18.74 9.13 -4.82
C MET A 126 19.37 8.09 -3.88
N LEU A 127 18.89 6.84 -3.93
CA LEU A 127 19.47 5.71 -3.21
C LEU A 127 20.60 4.98 -3.97
N GLY A 128 20.98 5.45 -5.16
CA GLY A 128 22.00 4.80 -6.00
C GLY A 128 21.53 3.53 -6.73
N ILE A 129 20.21 3.33 -6.83
CA ILE A 129 19.58 2.16 -7.46
C ILE A 129 19.10 2.50 -8.87
N THR A 130 19.53 1.69 -9.85
CA THR A 130 19.33 1.95 -11.29
C THR A 130 18.16 1.19 -11.91
N ASN A 131 17.85 -0.01 -11.42
CA ASN A 131 16.78 -0.86 -11.96
C ASN A 131 15.44 -0.73 -11.20
N ASN A 132 15.32 0.28 -10.32
CA ASN A 132 14.13 0.54 -9.50
C ASN A 132 13.71 -0.63 -8.61
N LYS A 133 14.66 -1.48 -8.19
CA LYS A 133 14.41 -2.62 -7.32
C LYS A 133 15.57 -2.81 -6.36
N SER A 134 15.38 -2.44 -5.10
CA SER A 134 16.40 -2.63 -4.04
C SER A 134 16.30 -4.02 -3.41
N SER A 135 17.45 -4.68 -3.21
CA SER A 135 17.52 -5.98 -2.51
C SER A 135 17.02 -5.87 -1.07
N GLU A 136 17.42 -4.82 -0.36
CA GLU A 136 17.03 -4.51 1.00
C GLU A 136 15.52 -4.29 1.10
N PHE A 137 14.95 -3.51 0.17
CA PHE A 137 13.51 -3.26 0.15
C PHE A 137 12.70 -4.51 -0.16
N VAL A 138 13.15 -5.33 -1.12
CA VAL A 138 12.48 -6.60 -1.40
C VAL A 138 12.52 -7.50 -0.17
N LYS A 139 13.69 -7.65 0.47
CA LYS A 139 13.84 -8.46 1.70
C LYS A 139 12.94 -7.98 2.82
N ALA A 140 12.85 -6.66 3.02
CA ALA A 140 12.07 -6.05 4.09
C ALA A 140 10.57 -5.89 3.81
N ASN A 141 10.11 -6.28 2.62
CA ASN A 141 8.76 -6.01 2.12
C ASN A 141 8.42 -4.51 2.12
N ILE A 142 9.39 -3.68 1.72
CA ILE A 142 9.24 -2.23 1.58
C ILE A 142 8.74 -1.89 0.17
N THR A 143 7.66 -1.12 0.09
CA THR A 143 7.12 -0.59 -1.15
C THR A 143 7.29 0.92 -1.23
N VAL A 144 7.98 1.41 -2.27
CA VAL A 144 8.13 2.85 -2.52
C VAL A 144 6.83 3.44 -3.06
N ARG A 145 6.41 4.56 -2.49
CA ARG A 145 5.23 5.32 -2.90
C ARG A 145 5.58 6.79 -2.97
N SER A 146 5.74 7.28 -4.18
CA SER A 146 5.84 8.71 -4.44
C SER A 146 4.49 9.38 -4.29
N ILE A 147 4.45 10.47 -3.53
CA ILE A 147 3.23 11.22 -3.27
C ILE A 147 3.42 12.64 -3.74
N ARG A 148 2.50 13.10 -4.60
CA ARG A 148 2.47 14.46 -5.12
C ARG A 148 1.41 15.26 -4.39
N LYS A 149 1.84 16.33 -3.76
CA LYS A 149 1.00 17.30 -3.07
C LYS A 149 0.92 18.55 -3.93
N GLU A 150 -0.28 18.93 -4.33
CA GLU A 150 -0.52 20.13 -5.12
C GLU A 150 -0.30 21.39 -4.27
N ALA A 151 -0.11 22.55 -4.90
CA ALA A 151 0.10 23.83 -4.22
C ALA A 151 -1.05 24.22 -3.26
N ASN A 152 -2.26 23.71 -3.50
CA ASN A 152 -3.42 23.88 -2.62
C ASN A 152 -3.46 22.86 -1.44
N GLY A 153 -2.39 22.09 -1.26
CA GLY A 153 -2.23 21.08 -0.22
C GLY A 153 -2.93 19.76 -0.51
N ARG A 154 -3.63 19.59 -1.64
CA ARG A 154 -4.38 18.35 -1.93
C ARG A 154 -3.46 17.28 -2.50
N ILE A 155 -3.69 16.03 -2.09
CA ILE A 155 -3.20 14.85 -2.81
C ILE A 155 -4.33 14.35 -3.68
N ILE A 156 -4.11 14.29 -4.99
CA ILE A 156 -5.17 13.89 -5.94
C ILE A 156 -5.31 12.36 -5.98
N GLU A 157 -4.19 11.64 -5.89
CA GLU A 157 -4.16 10.22 -6.21
C GLU A 157 -4.36 9.34 -4.97
N SER A 158 -5.41 8.50 -5.01
CA SER A 158 -5.52 7.36 -4.09
C SER A 158 -4.50 6.30 -4.47
N MET A 159 -3.99 5.57 -3.48
CA MET A 159 -2.93 4.57 -3.68
C MET A 159 -3.52 3.18 -3.88
N SER A 160 -3.16 2.50 -4.97
CA SER A 160 -3.59 1.12 -5.21
C SER A 160 -2.86 0.18 -4.25
N LEU A 161 -3.62 -0.76 -3.67
CA LEU A 161 -3.09 -1.85 -2.88
C LEU A 161 -3.00 -3.11 -3.74
N THR A 162 -4.03 -3.96 -3.68
CA THR A 162 -4.07 -5.23 -4.40
C THR A 162 -5.36 -5.36 -5.23
N PRO A 163 -5.27 -5.89 -6.47
CA PRO A 163 -6.43 -6.46 -7.13
C PRO A 163 -6.93 -7.69 -6.37
N PHE A 164 -8.20 -8.04 -6.58
CA PHE A 164 -8.80 -9.25 -6.02
C PHE A 164 -9.82 -9.83 -7.00
N GLU A 165 -10.04 -11.13 -6.88
CA GLU A 165 -11.12 -11.84 -7.57
C GLU A 165 -12.34 -11.93 -6.64
N PHE A 166 -13.54 -11.65 -7.15
CA PHE A 166 -14.74 -11.57 -6.30
C PHE A 166 -15.06 -12.90 -5.61
N LYS A 167 -14.91 -14.01 -6.33
CA LYS A 167 -15.11 -15.37 -5.78
C LYS A 167 -14.09 -15.73 -4.70
N GLU A 168 -12.88 -15.20 -4.79
CA GLU A 168 -11.88 -15.40 -3.74
C GLU A 168 -12.21 -14.52 -2.52
N LEU A 169 -12.57 -13.25 -2.73
CA LEU A 169 -12.92 -12.31 -1.66
C LEU A 169 -14.05 -12.87 -0.76
N VAL A 170 -15.07 -13.51 -1.34
CA VAL A 170 -16.16 -14.10 -0.54
C VAL A 170 -15.73 -15.34 0.24
N ALA A 171 -14.69 -16.04 -0.19
CA ALA A 171 -14.14 -17.21 0.51
C ALA A 171 -13.14 -16.83 1.61
N GLU A 172 -12.62 -15.60 1.61
CA GLU A 172 -11.67 -15.11 2.60
C GLU A 172 -12.32 -14.86 3.98
N GLU A 173 -11.54 -15.13 5.03
CA GLU A 173 -11.74 -14.63 6.39
C GLU A 173 -10.84 -13.42 6.62
N TRP A 174 -11.28 -12.45 7.45
CA TRP A 174 -10.58 -11.17 7.60
C TRP A 174 -9.10 -11.33 7.96
N GLU A 175 -8.79 -12.03 9.05
CA GLU A 175 -7.44 -12.19 9.60
C GLU A 175 -6.51 -13.07 8.73
N ARG A 176 -7.03 -13.61 7.61
CA ARG A 176 -6.26 -14.34 6.59
C ARG A 176 -6.46 -13.79 5.19
N SER A 177 -7.20 -12.68 5.07
CA SER A 177 -7.52 -12.06 3.80
C SER A 177 -6.26 -11.52 3.14
N LYS A 178 -6.28 -11.45 1.80
CA LYS A 178 -5.15 -10.91 1.05
C LYS A 178 -4.87 -9.46 1.45
N LEU A 179 -5.93 -8.68 1.70
CA LEU A 179 -5.80 -7.28 2.12
C LEU A 179 -5.17 -7.16 3.51
N TYR A 180 -5.60 -7.97 4.48
CA TYR A 180 -5.04 -7.97 5.83
C TYR A 180 -3.55 -8.27 5.82
N ASN A 181 -3.16 -9.41 5.23
CA ASN A 181 -1.75 -9.81 5.18
C ASN A 181 -0.91 -8.77 4.43
N TYR A 182 -1.42 -8.22 3.32
CA TYR A 182 -0.72 -7.17 2.58
C TYR A 182 -0.43 -5.95 3.47
N LEU A 183 -1.42 -5.45 4.21
CA LEU A 183 -1.24 -4.25 5.03
C LEU A 183 -0.47 -4.50 6.34
N GLU A 184 -0.57 -5.69 6.92
CA GLU A 184 0.15 -6.09 8.15
C GLU A 184 1.65 -6.28 7.89
N GLU A 185 2.00 -6.81 6.71
CA GLU A 185 3.38 -7.15 6.36
C GLU A 185 4.10 -6.04 5.57
N THR A 186 3.38 -5.19 4.83
CA THR A 186 3.98 -4.19 3.94
C THR A 186 4.38 -2.95 4.73
N ARG A 187 5.65 -2.56 4.56
CA ARG A 187 6.15 -1.26 4.99
C ARG A 187 6.20 -0.34 3.76
N PHE A 188 5.65 0.86 3.85
CA PHE A 188 5.70 1.84 2.77
C PHE A 188 6.81 2.83 3.01
N LEU A 189 7.56 3.18 1.96
CA LEU A 189 8.41 4.37 1.96
C LEU A 189 7.66 5.46 1.20
N PHE A 190 7.10 6.41 1.94
CA PHE A 190 6.49 7.60 1.36
C PHE A 190 7.57 8.59 1.00
N VAL A 191 7.57 9.09 -0.24
CA VAL A 191 8.45 10.15 -0.69
C VAL A 191 7.60 11.27 -1.24
N VAL A 192 7.64 12.43 -0.57
CA VAL A 192 6.69 13.51 -0.81
C VAL A 192 7.33 14.58 -1.68
N PHE A 193 6.64 14.92 -2.76
CA PHE A 193 6.95 16.03 -3.64
C PHE A 193 5.81 17.04 -3.55
N GLU A 194 6.10 18.29 -3.24
CA GLU A 194 5.10 19.37 -3.15
C GLU A 194 5.28 20.35 -4.30
N SER A 195 4.19 20.68 -4.97
CA SER A 195 4.17 21.68 -6.04
C SER A 195 4.28 23.09 -5.47
N ASP A 196 5.15 23.92 -6.06
CA ASP A 196 5.20 25.37 -5.83
C ASP A 196 4.35 26.18 -6.83
N GLY A 197 3.59 25.49 -7.68
CA GLY A 197 2.76 26.05 -8.75
C GLY A 197 3.40 25.97 -10.14
N GLU A 198 4.72 25.78 -10.22
CA GLU A 198 5.45 25.59 -11.47
C GLU A 198 6.11 24.21 -11.52
N ASP A 199 6.85 23.87 -10.48
CA ASP A 199 7.61 22.63 -10.34
C ASP A 199 7.20 21.87 -9.07
N TYR A 200 7.68 20.64 -8.94
CA TYR A 200 7.55 19.85 -7.72
C TYR A 200 8.87 19.78 -6.97
N ARG A 201 8.87 20.10 -5.68
CA ARG A 201 10.05 20.05 -4.81
C ARG A 201 9.99 18.85 -3.88
N LEU A 202 11.12 18.17 -3.72
CA LEU A 202 11.23 17.11 -2.72
C LEU A 202 11.10 17.70 -1.31
N LYS A 203 10.15 17.17 -0.54
CA LYS A 203 9.94 17.54 0.87
C LYS A 203 10.67 16.62 1.84
N GLY A 204 10.81 15.36 1.47
CA GLY A 204 11.45 14.35 2.29
C GLY A 204 10.79 13.00 2.10
N CYS A 205 11.11 12.07 3.00
CA CYS A 205 10.53 10.75 3.06
C CYS A 205 10.19 10.33 4.48
N ALA A 206 9.34 9.32 4.57
CA ALA A 206 9.07 8.64 5.83
C ALA A 206 8.69 7.18 5.56
N PHE A 207 9.16 6.30 6.42
CA PHE A 207 8.59 4.96 6.50
C PHE A 207 7.24 5.02 7.21
N TRP A 208 6.27 4.32 6.64
CA TRP A 208 4.94 4.23 7.20
C TRP A 208 4.42 2.81 7.06
N ASN A 209 3.75 2.31 8.08
CA ASN A 209 3.03 1.05 8.03
C ASN A 209 1.63 1.22 8.59
N MET A 210 0.71 0.36 8.17
CA MET A 210 -0.68 0.45 8.62
C MET A 210 -0.76 0.25 10.14
N PRO A 211 -1.28 1.22 10.90
CA PRO A 211 -1.48 1.04 12.34
C PRO A 211 -2.42 -0.12 12.63
N ALA A 212 -2.07 -0.97 13.60
CA ALA A 212 -2.84 -2.17 13.93
C ALA A 212 -4.30 -1.86 14.28
N GLN A 213 -4.56 -0.74 14.96
CA GLN A 213 -5.91 -0.30 15.31
C GLN A 213 -6.73 0.13 14.09
N LEU A 214 -6.10 0.78 13.11
CA LEU A 214 -6.78 1.15 11.87
C LEU A 214 -7.07 -0.08 11.02
N LEU A 215 -6.12 -1.02 10.97
CA LEU A 215 -6.27 -2.29 10.27
C LEU A 215 -7.47 -3.08 10.82
N GLU A 216 -7.49 -3.36 12.13
CA GLU A 216 -8.58 -4.11 12.78
C GLU A 216 -9.90 -3.32 12.88
N GLY A 217 -9.85 -2.00 12.70
CA GLY A 217 -11.00 -1.10 12.80
C GLY A 217 -11.58 -0.69 11.44
N GLU A 218 -11.18 0.49 10.94
CA GLU A 218 -11.76 1.07 9.72
C GLU A 218 -11.49 0.23 8.46
N VAL A 219 -10.30 -0.36 8.32
CA VAL A 219 -9.98 -1.18 7.15
C VAL A 219 -10.84 -2.44 7.15
N ARG A 220 -10.93 -3.14 8.29
CA ARG A 220 -11.82 -4.30 8.46
C ARG A 220 -13.26 -3.97 8.10
N ARG A 221 -13.82 -2.89 8.64
CA ARG A 221 -15.20 -2.45 8.33
C ARG A 221 -15.40 -2.23 6.84
N GLY A 222 -14.47 -1.56 6.17
CA GLY A 222 -14.56 -1.31 4.72
C GLY A 222 -14.52 -2.61 3.93
N TRP A 223 -13.63 -3.53 4.29
CA TRP A 223 -13.51 -4.84 3.66
C TRP A 223 -14.77 -5.69 3.86
N GLU A 224 -15.30 -5.75 5.08
CA GLU A 224 -16.54 -6.48 5.40
C GLU A 224 -17.75 -5.93 4.65
N ALA A 225 -17.86 -4.60 4.52
CA ALA A 225 -18.93 -3.96 3.74
C ALA A 225 -18.85 -4.32 2.26
N ILE A 226 -17.64 -4.28 1.67
CA ILE A 226 -17.43 -4.65 0.26
C ILE A 226 -17.72 -6.13 0.04
N ARG A 227 -17.17 -7.01 0.88
CA ARG A 227 -17.42 -8.47 0.83
C ARG A 227 -18.91 -8.78 1.00
N GLY A 228 -19.61 -8.05 1.89
CA GLY A 228 -21.04 -8.16 2.10
C GLY A 228 -21.84 -7.93 0.82
N VAL A 229 -21.52 -6.87 0.06
CA VAL A 229 -22.18 -6.59 -1.24
C VAL A 229 -21.97 -7.72 -2.24
N VAL A 230 -20.75 -8.28 -2.33
CA VAL A 230 -20.47 -9.42 -3.22
C VAL A 230 -21.29 -10.66 -2.82
N LEU A 231 -21.39 -10.93 -1.52
CA LEU A 231 -22.15 -12.08 -0.99
C LEU A 231 -23.66 -11.95 -1.23
N THR A 232 -24.23 -10.75 -1.05
CA THR A 232 -25.67 -10.53 -1.21
C THR A 232 -26.09 -10.36 -2.67
N GLY A 233 -25.15 -10.10 -3.57
CA GLY A 233 -25.38 -9.84 -4.99
C GLY A 233 -25.10 -8.37 -5.36
N VAL A 234 -24.27 -8.19 -6.37
CA VAL A 234 -23.96 -6.87 -6.93
C VAL A 234 -25.12 -6.41 -7.80
N GLN A 235 -25.59 -5.20 -7.56
CA GLN A 235 -26.67 -4.59 -8.33
C GLN A 235 -26.09 -3.58 -9.32
N PHE A 236 -26.55 -3.64 -10.57
CA PHE A 236 -26.11 -2.76 -11.64
C PHE A 236 -27.24 -1.82 -12.08
N GLU A 237 -26.91 -0.54 -12.23
CA GLU A 237 -27.80 0.45 -12.80
C GLU A 237 -27.13 1.11 -14.00
N SER A 238 -27.79 1.07 -15.16
CA SER A 238 -27.32 1.75 -16.38
C SER A 238 -27.74 3.21 -16.40
N LYS A 239 -26.84 4.10 -16.81
CA LYS A 239 -27.12 5.52 -17.06
C LYS A 239 -26.70 5.87 -18.48
N VAL A 240 -27.57 6.56 -19.20
CA VAL A 240 -27.29 7.09 -20.53
C VAL A 240 -26.96 8.56 -20.38
N ASP A 241 -25.81 8.99 -20.90
CA ASP A 241 -25.45 10.42 -20.92
C ASP A 241 -26.12 11.15 -22.10
N GLU A 242 -25.91 12.47 -22.17
CA GLU A 242 -26.48 13.33 -23.22
C GLU A 242 -26.02 12.95 -24.64
N ASN A 243 -24.92 12.22 -24.77
CA ASN A 243 -24.36 11.76 -26.03
C ASN A 243 -24.79 10.32 -26.38
N GLY A 244 -25.67 9.70 -25.57
CA GLY A 244 -26.13 8.33 -25.77
C GLY A 244 -25.17 7.25 -25.25
N HIS A 245 -24.09 7.63 -24.56
CA HIS A 245 -23.15 6.66 -23.98
C HIS A 245 -23.74 6.01 -22.73
N ILE A 246 -23.68 4.69 -22.66
CA ILE A 246 -24.18 3.90 -21.54
C ILE A 246 -23.04 3.63 -20.55
N SER A 247 -23.21 4.10 -19.32
CA SER A 247 -22.35 3.77 -18.18
C SER A 247 -23.11 2.89 -17.19
N TYR A 248 -22.37 2.08 -16.43
CA TYR A 248 -22.94 1.21 -15.40
C TYR A 248 -22.40 1.61 -14.04
N SER A 249 -23.31 1.82 -13.10
CA SER A 249 -23.01 2.02 -11.69
C SER A 249 -23.36 0.79 -10.87
N ASN A 250 -22.77 0.66 -9.69
CA ASN A 250 -22.97 -0.46 -8.78
C ASN A 250 -23.26 0.02 -7.36
N ASN A 251 -23.76 -0.91 -6.54
CA ASN A 251 -24.08 -0.71 -5.12
C ASN A 251 -22.89 -0.89 -4.16
N PHE A 252 -21.64 -0.98 -4.63
CA PHE A 252 -20.49 -1.01 -3.71
C PHE A 252 -20.34 0.31 -2.95
N PRO A 253 -19.88 0.25 -1.68
CA PRO A 253 -19.50 1.43 -0.92
C PRO A 253 -18.56 2.33 -1.73
N LYS A 254 -18.85 3.62 -1.73
CA LYS A 254 -18.04 4.65 -2.36
C LYS A 254 -16.95 5.10 -1.40
N LYS A 255 -15.97 5.83 -1.92
CA LYS A 255 -14.85 6.40 -1.13
C LYS A 255 -15.31 7.15 0.14
N ARG A 256 -16.46 7.83 0.10
CA ARG A 256 -16.99 8.57 1.25
C ARG A 256 -17.53 7.69 2.37
N ASP A 257 -17.85 6.43 2.08
CA ASP A 257 -18.53 5.52 3.01
C ASP A 257 -17.54 4.80 3.95
N ASN A 258 -16.23 4.95 3.71
CA ASN A 258 -15.16 4.47 4.59
C ASN A 258 -13.97 5.43 4.52
N ALA A 259 -13.44 5.84 5.69
CA ALA A 259 -12.40 6.87 5.74
C ALA A 259 -11.05 6.42 5.15
N VAL A 260 -10.74 5.11 5.20
CA VAL A 260 -9.38 4.59 4.91
C VAL A 260 -9.29 3.93 3.55
N ILE A 261 -10.23 3.06 3.20
CA ILE A 261 -10.19 2.27 1.96
C ILE A 261 -11.44 2.42 1.10
N HIS A 262 -11.28 2.16 -0.20
CA HIS A 262 -12.38 1.90 -1.12
C HIS A 262 -11.96 0.90 -2.20
N ILE A 263 -12.91 0.51 -3.04
CA ILE A 263 -12.60 -0.20 -4.28
C ILE A 263 -12.89 0.67 -5.49
N ARG A 264 -12.04 0.55 -6.50
CA ARG A 264 -12.27 1.11 -7.83
C ARG A 264 -11.61 0.23 -8.89
N PRO A 265 -12.05 0.32 -10.15
CA PRO A 265 -11.42 -0.39 -11.25
C PRO A 265 -9.92 -0.10 -11.31
N HIS A 266 -9.14 -1.15 -11.57
CA HIS A 266 -7.72 -1.01 -11.93
C HIS A 266 -7.53 -1.00 -13.44
N ALA A 267 -8.46 -1.61 -14.19
CA ALA A 267 -8.44 -1.64 -15.65
C ALA A 267 -8.76 -0.25 -16.24
N GLN A 268 -8.14 0.06 -17.38
CA GLN A 268 -8.39 1.30 -18.12
C GLN A 268 -9.78 1.32 -18.78
N THR A 269 -10.32 0.14 -19.09
CA THR A 269 -11.60 -0.02 -19.78
C THR A 269 -12.55 -0.86 -18.95
N SER A 270 -13.82 -0.46 -18.91
CA SER A 270 -14.85 -1.22 -18.23
C SER A 270 -15.27 -2.44 -19.03
N ALA A 271 -15.51 -3.56 -18.35
CA ALA A 271 -16.08 -4.76 -18.95
C ALA A 271 -17.14 -5.42 -18.07
N TYR A 272 -18.20 -5.96 -18.68
CA TYR A 272 -19.33 -6.58 -17.98
C TYR A 272 -19.93 -7.73 -18.78
N ARG A 273 -20.47 -8.73 -18.08
CA ARG A 273 -21.37 -9.78 -18.62
C ARG A 273 -22.55 -9.91 -17.67
N PHE A 274 -23.76 -9.65 -18.15
CA PHE A 274 -24.98 -9.69 -17.36
C PHE A 274 -25.70 -11.03 -17.50
N LEU A 275 -26.66 -11.32 -16.60
CA LEU A 275 -27.43 -12.57 -16.61
C LEU A 275 -28.23 -12.80 -17.89
N ASP A 276 -28.64 -11.73 -18.57
CA ASP A 276 -29.36 -11.79 -19.86
C ASP A 276 -28.45 -12.03 -21.07
N GLY A 277 -27.14 -12.25 -20.84
CA GLY A 277 -26.15 -12.51 -21.86
C GLY A 277 -25.55 -11.27 -22.52
N ARG A 278 -26.00 -10.05 -22.16
CA ARG A 278 -25.38 -8.82 -22.67
C ARG A 278 -23.94 -8.69 -22.17
N THR A 279 -23.05 -8.28 -23.07
CA THR A 279 -21.63 -8.04 -22.77
C THR A 279 -21.20 -6.63 -23.15
N VAL A 280 -20.31 -6.06 -22.36
CA VAL A 280 -19.69 -4.75 -22.60
C VAL A 280 -18.18 -4.91 -22.43
N GLY A 281 -17.39 -4.33 -23.34
CA GLY A 281 -15.92 -4.38 -23.27
C GLY A 281 -15.34 -5.78 -23.46
N ASN A 282 -14.06 -5.94 -23.11
CA ASN A 282 -13.35 -7.22 -23.19
C ASN A 282 -13.42 -7.95 -21.83
N VAL A 283 -14.46 -8.77 -21.66
CA VAL A 283 -14.74 -9.51 -20.41
C VAL A 283 -13.57 -10.41 -20.01
N GLU A 284 -12.99 -11.14 -20.96
CA GLU A 284 -11.90 -12.10 -20.70
C GLU A 284 -10.63 -11.43 -20.18
N ARG A 285 -10.38 -10.18 -20.60
CA ARG A 285 -9.21 -9.40 -20.16
C ARG A 285 -9.49 -8.61 -18.89
N ASP A 286 -10.58 -7.86 -18.87
CA ASP A 286 -10.78 -6.74 -17.95
C ASP A 286 -11.79 -7.01 -16.83
N ALA A 287 -12.54 -8.12 -16.88
CA ALA A 287 -13.55 -8.46 -15.89
C ALA A 287 -13.18 -9.70 -15.07
N SER A 288 -13.81 -9.82 -13.90
CA SER A 288 -13.79 -11.00 -13.06
C SER A 288 -15.22 -11.45 -12.75
N GLU A 289 -15.37 -12.75 -12.54
CA GLU A 289 -16.66 -13.38 -12.34
C GLU A 289 -17.17 -13.15 -10.90
N LEU A 290 -18.45 -12.80 -10.79
CA LEU A 290 -19.20 -12.68 -9.54
C LEU A 290 -19.78 -14.04 -9.11
N PRO A 291 -20.16 -14.21 -7.83
CA PRO A 291 -20.74 -15.47 -7.35
C PRO A 291 -22.02 -15.91 -8.07
N ASP A 292 -22.79 -14.98 -8.62
CA ASP A 292 -24.04 -15.23 -9.33
C ASP A 292 -23.86 -15.54 -10.84
N GLY A 293 -22.61 -15.59 -11.32
CA GLY A 293 -22.27 -15.87 -12.72
C GLY A 293 -22.22 -14.62 -13.62
N GLN A 294 -22.57 -13.44 -13.11
CA GLN A 294 -22.29 -12.17 -13.81
C GLN A 294 -20.79 -11.89 -13.81
N TRP A 295 -20.34 -10.99 -14.67
CA TRP A 295 -18.97 -10.51 -14.70
C TRP A 295 -18.96 -9.00 -14.61
N MET A 296 -17.99 -8.46 -13.89
CA MET A 296 -17.76 -7.02 -13.87
C MET A 296 -16.28 -6.69 -13.84
N THR A 297 -15.98 -5.47 -14.26
CA THR A 297 -14.62 -4.92 -14.33
C THR A 297 -13.83 -5.25 -13.07
N LYS A 298 -12.60 -5.76 -13.23
CA LYS A 298 -11.67 -6.09 -12.15
C LYS A 298 -11.48 -4.90 -11.23
N GLN A 299 -11.62 -5.15 -9.93
CA GLN A 299 -11.49 -4.15 -8.88
C GLN A 299 -10.17 -4.34 -8.12
N SER A 300 -9.71 -3.26 -7.51
CA SER A 300 -8.65 -3.30 -6.51
C SER A 300 -9.07 -2.55 -5.27
N PHE A 301 -8.47 -2.88 -4.14
CA PHE A 301 -8.51 -2.03 -2.96
C PHE A 301 -7.56 -0.84 -3.13
N TRP A 302 -7.95 0.30 -2.56
CA TRP A 302 -7.20 1.54 -2.59
C TRP A 302 -7.21 2.19 -1.23
N LEU A 303 -6.09 2.78 -0.82
CA LEU A 303 -6.07 3.75 0.29
C LEU A 303 -6.55 5.10 -0.23
N ASN A 304 -7.50 5.68 0.50
CA ASN A 304 -8.05 6.99 0.19
C ASN A 304 -6.94 8.05 0.23
N ASN A 305 -6.88 8.90 -0.79
CA ASN A 305 -5.95 10.02 -0.86
C ASN A 305 -6.08 10.97 0.36
N ASP A 306 -7.30 11.18 0.87
CA ASP A 306 -7.51 12.07 2.03
C ASP A 306 -6.96 11.44 3.32
N PHE A 307 -6.99 10.11 3.43
CA PHE A 307 -6.35 9.39 4.52
C PHE A 307 -4.83 9.42 4.38
N ILE A 308 -4.28 9.16 3.19
CA ILE A 308 -2.84 9.27 2.95
C ILE A 308 -2.34 10.68 3.28
N TYR A 309 -3.13 11.70 2.94
CA TYR A 309 -2.82 13.08 3.29
C TYR A 309 -2.72 13.30 4.80
N SER A 310 -3.69 12.81 5.58
CA SER A 310 -3.63 12.97 7.04
C SER A 310 -2.42 12.27 7.64
N GLN A 311 -2.03 11.11 7.11
CA GLN A 311 -0.83 10.39 7.54
C GLN A 311 0.46 11.14 7.21
N ILE A 312 0.55 11.76 6.03
CA ILE A 312 1.70 12.61 5.67
C ILE A 312 1.85 13.78 6.63
N ILE A 313 0.75 14.47 6.95
CA ILE A 313 0.78 15.60 7.88
C ILE A 313 1.20 15.16 9.28
N GLU A 314 0.73 14.00 9.74
CA GLU A 314 1.13 13.41 11.03
C GLU A 314 2.63 13.06 11.07
N LEU A 315 3.20 12.67 9.93
CA LEU A 315 4.64 12.43 9.76
C LEU A 315 5.47 13.72 9.61
N GLY A 316 4.83 14.89 9.57
CA GLY A 316 5.51 16.18 9.44
C GLY A 316 6.00 16.51 8.03
N LEU A 317 5.40 15.90 7.00
CA LEU A 317 5.75 16.07 5.58
C LEU A 317 4.71 16.87 4.78
#